data_AF-A0A947CWB9-F1
#
_entry.id   AF-A0A947CWB9-F1
#
_cell.length_a   1.000
_cell.length_b   1.000
_cell.length_c   1.000
_cell.angle_alpha   90.00
_cell.angle_beta   90.00
_cell.angle_gamma   90.00
#
_symmetry.space_group_name_H-M   'P 1'
#
loop_
_entity.id
_entity.type
_entity.pdbx_description
1 polymer ?
#
loop_
_entity_poly.entity_id
_entity_poly.type
_entity_poly.pdbx_seq_one_letter_code
_entity_poly.pdbx_strand_id
1 'polypeptide(L)'
;MSKYELENAEFHTLGFFRQPRPKAGFVWVDNFDWAKNLRYGGWVPSIDVLALKASKLFRDEGGPYVALFGLETFMHRLTVNVLNGEPPDFETAAKEDGPYLLPRALVDSGGMDDGEWERTAPLEERPTLFLEFAKLKANNPEALLTFAKRWGALRPMSAGYRLFVERKTETLIFPIETMQDWQKEIQNMKRLVKLWGMLKEAEEMEYDKELKQHFSWDKARKRIYYEYVAENWSWSTTVTFNEIEYESIREGDYVAAARYLLMKEINFKLSENKVRFQLLWDRKKRNAKPHAVAVNLLGAMYYQFYEAVRDKRHFKQCIVCGKWEAVDRATWRYHPSCGSTYRSRKRRGIEAIRSGKKTVEQVAEELGVAVDEVQMWLEEKN
;
A
#
# COMPACT_ATOMS: atom_id res chain seq x y z
N MET A 1 51.86 2.21 41.45
CA MET A 1 50.76 1.83 40.55
C MET A 1 49.55 1.53 41.42
N SER A 2 48.60 2.46 41.59
CA SER A 2 47.60 2.96 40.64
C SER A 2 46.38 2.05 40.53
N LYS A 3 45.23 2.71 40.38
CA LYS A 3 44.05 2.29 39.63
C LYS A 3 43.00 1.53 40.46
N TYR A 4 41.77 2.02 40.27
CA TYR A 4 40.46 1.45 40.59
C TYR A 4 39.74 1.94 41.87
N GLU A 5 38.60 2.59 41.59
CA GLU A 5 37.36 2.62 42.37
C GLU A 5 37.23 3.68 43.46
N LEU A 6 36.69 4.85 43.05
CA LEU A 6 35.49 5.45 43.65
C LEU A 6 35.16 6.75 42.90
N GLU A 7 34.45 6.61 41.77
CA GLU A 7 33.62 7.69 41.24
C GLU A 7 32.17 7.28 41.42
N ASN A 8 31.52 7.84 42.45
CA ASN A 8 30.07 7.96 42.51
C ASN A 8 29.69 9.15 43.40
N ALA A 9 28.87 10.01 42.81
CA ALA A 9 28.07 11.10 43.41
C ALA A 9 28.91 12.26 44.01
N GLU A 10 28.68 13.54 43.70
CA GLU A 10 27.40 14.19 43.43
C GLU A 10 27.62 15.68 43.07
N PHE A 11 26.61 16.27 42.40
CA PHE A 11 26.32 17.71 42.22
C PHE A 11 27.16 18.56 41.25
N HIS A 12 26.60 18.76 40.05
CA HIS A 12 26.47 20.11 39.49
C HIS A 12 25.05 20.37 38.98
N THR A 13 24.54 21.52 39.40
CA THR A 13 23.26 22.15 39.17
C THR A 13 22.96 22.39 37.68
N LEU A 14 21.84 21.85 37.19
CA LEU A 14 21.28 22.19 35.88
C LEU A 14 20.51 23.50 35.95
N GLY A 15 21.01 24.50 35.22
CA GLY A 15 20.29 25.73 34.91
C GLY A 15 19.12 25.45 33.95
N PHE A 16 17.92 25.81 34.38
CA PHE A 16 16.72 25.80 33.54
C PHE A 16 16.78 26.94 32.50
N PHE A 17 17.16 26.64 31.27
CA PHE A 17 16.79 27.48 30.13
C PHE A 17 15.35 27.17 29.73
N ARG A 18 14.41 28.03 30.17
CA ARG A 18 13.05 28.08 29.62
C ARG A 18 13.13 28.58 28.17
N GLN A 19 12.92 27.70 27.19
CA GLN A 19 12.49 28.15 25.87
C GLN A 19 11.01 28.54 25.93
N PRO A 20 10.59 29.62 25.26
CA PRO A 20 9.17 29.94 25.15
C PRO A 20 8.49 28.89 24.27
N ARG A 21 7.51 28.17 24.83
CA ARG A 21 6.61 27.35 24.04
C ARG A 21 5.85 28.26 23.06
N PRO A 22 5.77 27.96 21.76
CA PRO A 22 4.78 28.63 20.93
C PRO A 22 3.40 28.28 21.49
N LYS A 23 2.63 29.30 21.90
CA LYS A 23 1.22 29.14 22.22
C LYS A 23 0.52 28.76 20.92
N ALA A 24 0.23 27.48 20.73
CA ALA A 24 -0.83 27.06 19.82
C ALA A 24 -2.16 27.55 20.41
N GLY A 25 -2.46 28.83 20.21
CA GLY A 25 -3.79 29.36 20.41
C GLY A 25 -4.65 28.88 19.26
N PHE A 26 -5.62 28.02 19.55
CA PHE A 26 -6.78 27.89 18.66
C PHE A 26 -7.50 29.23 18.71
N VAL A 27 -7.44 30.00 17.62
CA VAL A 27 -8.40 31.07 17.40
C VAL A 27 -9.70 30.39 17.01
N TRP A 28 -10.63 30.30 17.96
CA TRP A 28 -12.03 30.14 17.62
C TRP A 28 -12.44 31.43 16.90
N VAL A 29 -12.60 31.37 15.58
CA VAL A 29 -13.35 32.39 14.86
C VAL A 29 -14.80 32.09 15.18
N ASP A 30 -15.34 32.76 16.19
CA ASP A 30 -16.75 32.70 16.52
C ASP A 30 -17.57 33.06 15.28
N ASN A 31 -18.41 32.11 14.86
CA ASN A 31 -19.59 32.23 14.02
C ASN A 31 -19.67 33.51 13.16
N PHE A 32 -19.15 33.45 11.93
CA PHE A 32 -19.82 34.19 10.87
C PHE A 32 -21.20 33.55 10.71
N ASP A 33 -22.26 34.22 11.17
CA ASP A 33 -23.65 33.77 11.05
C ASP A 33 -24.17 34.13 9.64
N TRP A 34 -23.66 33.43 8.62
CA TRP A 34 -24.00 33.64 7.20
C TRP A 34 -25.50 33.45 6.92
N ALA A 35 -26.16 32.61 7.72
CA ALA A 35 -27.59 32.36 7.63
C ALA A 35 -28.45 33.59 8.00
N LYS A 36 -27.96 34.51 8.84
CA LYS A 36 -28.70 35.74 9.16
C LYS A 36 -28.63 36.78 8.05
N ASN A 37 -27.50 36.98 7.39
CA ASN A 37 -27.37 38.02 6.37
C ASN A 37 -28.15 37.72 5.08
N LEU A 38 -28.32 36.43 4.73
CA LEU A 38 -29.19 36.00 3.62
C LEU A 38 -30.68 36.25 3.90
N ARG A 39 -31.11 36.23 5.17
CA ARG A 39 -32.50 36.53 5.56
C ARG A 39 -32.87 38.01 5.52
N TYR A 40 -31.90 38.93 5.50
CA TYR A 40 -32.13 40.37 5.59
C TYR A 40 -31.64 41.18 4.38
N GLY A 41 -31.36 40.53 3.24
CA GLY A 41 -31.03 41.23 1.98
C GLY A 41 -29.67 41.95 1.98
N GLY A 42 -28.72 41.52 2.81
CA GLY A 42 -27.38 42.11 2.85
C GLY A 42 -26.52 41.72 1.65
N TRP A 43 -25.69 42.66 1.18
CA TRP A 43 -24.75 42.47 0.07
C TRP A 43 -23.70 41.40 0.42
N VAL A 44 -23.64 40.33 -0.37
CA VAL A 44 -22.61 39.29 -0.28
C VAL A 44 -21.40 39.76 -1.10
N PRO A 45 -20.17 39.85 -0.54
CA PRO A 45 -18.99 40.21 -1.32
C PRO A 45 -18.76 39.20 -2.44
N SER A 46 -18.28 39.65 -3.59
CA SER A 46 -17.90 38.75 -4.68
C SER A 46 -16.82 37.76 -4.23
N ILE A 47 -16.78 36.59 -4.87
CA ILE A 47 -15.80 35.53 -4.63
C ILE A 47 -14.37 36.07 -4.63
N ASP A 48 -14.07 37.03 -5.51
CA ASP A 48 -12.75 37.66 -5.62
C ASP A 48 -12.35 38.42 -4.36
N VAL A 49 -13.29 39.07 -3.68
CA VAL A 49 -13.05 39.81 -2.43
C VAL A 49 -12.79 38.87 -1.27
N LEU A 50 -13.47 37.72 -1.25
CA LEU A 50 -13.26 36.67 -0.24
C LEU A 50 -11.90 35.98 -0.45
N ALA A 51 -11.53 35.68 -1.70
CA ALA A 51 -10.24 35.13 -2.06
C ALA A 51 -9.07 36.09 -1.71
N LEU A 52 -9.24 37.39 -1.93
CA LEU A 52 -8.26 38.42 -1.56
C LEU A 52 -8.09 38.55 -0.04
N LYS A 53 -9.19 38.53 0.73
CA LYS A 53 -9.12 38.58 2.20
C LYS A 53 -8.48 37.33 2.78
N ALA A 54 -8.83 36.15 2.26
CA ALA A 54 -8.20 34.90 2.65
C ALA A 54 -6.70 34.91 2.32
N SER A 55 -6.31 35.31 1.10
CA SER A 55 -4.91 35.43 0.68
C SER A 55 -4.10 36.37 1.57
N LYS A 56 -4.70 37.47 2.05
CA LYS A 56 -4.05 38.40 2.97
C LYS A 56 -3.84 37.77 4.36
N LEU A 57 -4.86 37.13 4.92
CA LEU A 57 -4.76 36.41 6.20
C LEU A 57 -3.67 35.31 6.15
N PHE A 58 -3.60 34.57 5.05
CA PHE A 58 -2.59 33.51 4.86
C PHE A 58 -1.17 34.03 4.71
N ARG A 59 -0.99 35.23 4.13
CA ARG A 59 0.33 35.87 3.97
C ARG A 59 0.89 36.34 5.31
N ASP A 60 0.01 36.81 6.19
CA ASP A 60 0.40 37.38 7.48
C ASP A 60 0.62 36.31 8.57
N GLU A 61 0.06 35.10 8.40
CA GLU A 61 0.11 34.02 9.42
C GLU A 61 0.93 32.76 9.03
N GLY A 62 1.55 32.71 7.86
CA GLY A 62 2.60 31.72 7.54
C GLY A 62 2.17 30.24 7.43
N GLY A 63 0.98 29.96 6.87
CA GLY A 63 0.48 28.59 6.64
C GLY A 63 0.91 27.96 5.29
N PRO A 64 1.02 26.61 5.18
CA PRO A 64 1.39 25.95 3.94
C PRO A 64 0.26 25.93 2.89
N TYR A 65 0.63 26.10 1.62
CA TYR A 65 -0.25 26.07 0.45
C TYR A 65 -1.03 24.73 0.35
N VAL A 66 -2.35 24.79 0.46
CA VAL A 66 -3.25 23.68 0.08
C VAL A 66 -4.28 24.20 -0.94
N ALA A 67 -4.47 23.40 -1.99
CA ALA A 67 -5.13 23.66 -3.26
C ALA A 67 -6.45 24.47 -3.21
N LEU A 68 -6.46 25.64 -3.88
CA LEU A 68 -7.63 26.47 -4.17
C LEU A 68 -8.54 25.90 -5.27
N PHE A 69 -8.05 24.96 -6.10
CA PHE A 69 -8.77 24.49 -7.29
C PHE A 69 -10.01 23.64 -7.02
N GLY A 70 -10.11 22.97 -5.86
CA GLY A 70 -11.29 22.16 -5.50
C GLY A 70 -12.43 22.95 -4.85
N LEU A 71 -12.10 24.12 -4.28
CA LEU A 71 -13.08 24.94 -3.55
C LEU A 71 -13.99 25.72 -4.51
N GLU A 72 -13.45 26.21 -5.63
CA GLU A 72 -14.22 26.98 -6.61
C GLU A 72 -15.34 26.16 -7.25
N THR A 73 -15.06 24.92 -7.69
CA THR A 73 -16.07 24.07 -8.34
C THR A 73 -17.17 23.64 -7.36
N PHE A 74 -16.80 23.35 -6.11
CA PHE A 74 -17.74 22.99 -5.06
C PHE A 74 -18.60 24.19 -4.63
N MET A 75 -17.98 25.36 -4.41
CA MET A 75 -18.68 26.59 -4.04
C MET A 75 -19.56 27.11 -5.18
N HIS A 76 -19.14 26.98 -6.44
CA HIS A 76 -19.95 27.40 -7.59
C HIS A 76 -21.23 26.55 -7.70
N ARG A 77 -21.15 25.22 -7.51
CA ARG A 77 -22.33 24.33 -7.52
C ARG A 77 -23.27 24.57 -6.35
N LEU A 78 -22.71 24.78 -5.14
CA LEU A 78 -23.51 25.14 -3.96
C LEU A 78 -24.21 26.49 -4.13
N THR A 79 -23.53 27.47 -4.72
CA THR A 79 -24.10 28.81 -4.94
C THR A 79 -25.21 28.78 -5.99
N VAL A 80 -25.06 27.99 -7.06
CA VAL A 80 -26.11 27.85 -8.10
C VAL A 80 -27.35 27.14 -7.55
N ASN A 81 -27.19 26.06 -6.79
CA ASN A 81 -28.34 25.31 -6.24
C ASN A 81 -29.08 26.10 -5.14
N VAL A 82 -28.34 26.81 -4.28
CA VAL A 82 -28.94 27.64 -3.22
C VAL A 82 -29.66 28.87 -3.79
N LEU A 83 -29.13 29.49 -4.86
CA LEU A 83 -29.80 30.62 -5.51
C LEU A 83 -31.08 30.21 -6.27
N ASN A 84 -31.17 28.97 -6.72
CA ASN A 84 -32.34 28.45 -7.43
C ASN A 84 -33.40 27.80 -6.52
N GLY A 85 -33.14 27.72 -5.20
CA GLY A 85 -34.10 27.13 -4.25
C GLY A 85 -34.27 25.61 -4.37
N GLU A 86 -33.39 24.94 -5.12
CA GLU A 86 -33.43 23.49 -5.30
C GLU A 86 -32.52 22.83 -4.25
N PRO A 87 -33.02 21.82 -3.50
CA PRO A 87 -32.14 21.03 -2.65
C PRO A 87 -31.08 20.35 -3.53
N PRO A 88 -29.82 20.25 -3.07
CA PRO A 88 -28.78 19.57 -3.84
C PRO A 88 -29.24 18.14 -4.18
N ASP A 89 -29.45 17.88 -5.47
CA ASP A 89 -29.81 16.57 -5.99
C ASP A 89 -28.58 15.66 -6.03
N PHE A 90 -28.33 15.01 -4.89
CA PHE A 90 -27.26 14.03 -4.74
C PHE A 90 -27.54 12.72 -5.53
N GLU A 91 -28.79 12.44 -5.87
CA GLU A 91 -29.19 11.24 -6.62
C GLU A 91 -28.79 11.33 -8.11
N THR A 92 -28.91 12.51 -8.71
CA THR A 92 -28.53 12.72 -10.12
C THR A 92 -27.02 12.80 -10.30
N ALA A 93 -26.28 13.42 -9.36
CA ALA A 93 -24.81 13.40 -9.37
C ALA A 93 -24.24 11.97 -9.24
N ALA A 94 -24.89 11.08 -8.49
CA ALA A 94 -24.50 9.68 -8.38
C ALA A 94 -24.78 8.86 -9.65
N LYS A 95 -25.71 9.29 -10.51
CA LYS A 95 -26.02 8.64 -11.80
C LYS A 95 -25.05 9.04 -12.92
N GLU A 96 -24.47 10.23 -12.86
CA GLU A 96 -23.54 10.73 -13.89
C GLU A 96 -22.08 10.28 -13.67
N ASP A 97 -21.64 10.03 -12.43
CA ASP A 97 -20.24 9.68 -12.09
C ASP A 97 -19.88 8.18 -12.18
N GLY A 98 -20.77 7.33 -12.69
CA GLY A 98 -20.56 5.88 -12.82
C GLY A 98 -20.60 5.13 -11.47
N PRO A 99 -20.82 3.80 -11.47
CA PRO A 99 -21.07 3.04 -10.24
C PRO A 99 -19.85 3.05 -9.34
N TYR A 100 -19.97 3.67 -8.17
CA TYR A 100 -19.03 3.54 -7.06
C TYR A 100 -18.78 2.06 -6.75
N LEU A 101 -17.52 1.64 -6.81
CA LEU A 101 -17.13 0.29 -6.39
C LEU A 101 -16.79 0.33 -4.90
N LEU A 102 -17.84 0.28 -4.09
CA LEU A 102 -17.71 0.01 -2.68
C LEU A 102 -17.30 -1.47 -2.50
N PRO A 103 -16.41 -1.78 -1.53
CA PRO A 103 -16.12 -3.16 -1.16
C PRO A 103 -17.42 -3.91 -0.90
N ARG A 104 -17.44 -5.21 -1.20
CA ARG A 104 -18.55 -6.10 -0.80
C ARG A 104 -18.90 -5.95 0.70
N ALA A 105 -17.88 -5.73 1.54
CA ALA A 105 -18.01 -5.45 2.97
C ALA A 105 -18.74 -4.13 3.33
N LEU A 106 -18.85 -3.17 2.40
CA LEU A 106 -19.56 -1.91 2.59
C LEU A 106 -20.97 -1.94 1.96
N VAL A 107 -21.15 -2.63 0.83
CA VAL A 107 -22.45 -2.74 0.14
C VAL A 107 -23.44 -3.63 0.90
N ASP A 108 -22.96 -4.72 1.51
CA ASP A 108 -23.82 -5.63 2.29
C ASP A 108 -24.25 -5.05 3.66
N SER A 109 -23.88 -3.80 3.98
CA SER A 109 -24.19 -3.14 5.26
C SER A 109 -25.52 -2.35 5.28
N GLY A 110 -26.26 -2.33 4.16
CA GLY A 110 -27.51 -1.57 4.01
C GLY A 110 -28.73 -2.14 4.75
N GLY A 111 -28.63 -3.31 5.36
CA GLY A 111 -29.70 -3.86 6.18
C GLY A 111 -29.37 -5.24 6.70
N MET A 112 -28.76 -5.32 7.89
CA MET A 112 -28.63 -6.59 8.61
C MET A 112 -28.37 -6.32 10.10
N ASP A 113 -29.03 -7.16 10.90
CA ASP A 113 -28.79 -7.37 12.32
C ASP A 113 -27.28 -7.50 12.62
N ASP A 114 -26.94 -7.31 13.88
CA ASP A 114 -25.70 -7.55 14.64
C ASP A 114 -24.94 -8.88 14.38
N GLY A 115 -25.32 -9.63 13.35
CA GLY A 115 -24.66 -10.81 12.80
C GLY A 115 -23.52 -10.48 11.84
N GLU A 116 -22.33 -10.94 12.22
CA GLU A 116 -21.22 -11.30 11.32
C GLU A 116 -20.87 -10.28 10.24
N TRP A 117 -20.18 -9.22 10.67
CA TRP A 117 -19.04 -8.79 9.87
C TRP A 117 -18.13 -10.02 9.70
N GLU A 118 -18.29 -10.79 8.61
CA GLU A 118 -17.15 -11.49 8.02
C GLU A 118 -16.16 -10.37 7.70
N ARG A 119 -15.37 -10.00 8.71
CA ARG A 119 -14.23 -9.13 8.57
C ARG A 119 -13.35 -9.88 7.60
N THR A 120 -13.47 -9.56 6.33
CA THR A 120 -12.46 -9.88 5.34
C THR A 120 -11.23 -9.16 5.83
N ALA A 121 -10.45 -9.85 6.67
CA ALA A 121 -9.16 -9.40 7.14
C ALA A 121 -8.22 -9.83 6.03
N PRO A 122 -7.90 -8.96 5.06
CA PRO A 122 -7.18 -9.39 3.86
C PRO A 122 -5.81 -9.97 4.26
N LEU A 123 -5.28 -9.51 5.40
CA LEU A 123 -4.13 -10.05 6.13
C LEU A 123 -4.23 -11.55 6.42
N GLU A 124 -5.37 -12.05 6.86
CA GLU A 124 -5.58 -13.45 7.26
C GLU A 124 -6.03 -14.32 6.08
N GLU A 125 -6.92 -13.80 5.24
CA GLU A 125 -7.51 -14.58 4.13
C GLU A 125 -6.52 -14.84 2.99
N ARG A 126 -5.64 -13.87 2.73
CA ARG A 126 -4.77 -13.92 1.56
C ARG A 126 -3.42 -13.26 1.86
N PRO A 127 -2.46 -13.96 2.48
CA PRO A 127 -1.16 -13.39 2.89
C PRO A 127 -0.24 -13.01 1.71
N THR A 128 -0.71 -13.17 0.47
CA THR A 128 0.03 -12.97 -0.77
C THR A 128 -0.52 -11.81 -1.62
N LEU A 129 -1.41 -10.97 -1.08
CA LEU A 129 -2.04 -9.89 -1.85
C LEU A 129 -1.01 -8.91 -2.41
N PHE A 130 0.06 -8.59 -1.67
CA PHE A 130 1.11 -7.71 -2.16
C PHE A 130 1.80 -8.26 -3.44
N LEU A 131 1.94 -9.58 -3.55
CA LEU A 131 2.50 -10.24 -4.75
C LEU A 131 1.50 -10.26 -5.91
N GLU A 132 0.21 -10.44 -5.62
CA GLU A 132 -0.84 -10.35 -6.63
C GLU A 132 -0.95 -8.91 -7.16
N PHE A 133 -0.88 -7.91 -6.27
CA PHE A 133 -0.91 -6.49 -6.58
C PHE A 133 0.30 -6.06 -7.42
N ALA A 134 1.51 -6.49 -7.06
CA ALA A 134 2.73 -6.23 -7.82
C ALA A 134 2.71 -6.80 -9.25
N LYS A 135 1.91 -7.84 -9.50
CA LYS A 135 1.75 -8.46 -10.83
C LYS A 135 0.72 -7.75 -11.72
N LEU A 136 -0.08 -6.84 -11.18
CA LEU A 136 -1.07 -6.11 -11.96
C LEU A 136 -0.38 -5.22 -12.99
N LYS A 137 -0.99 -5.10 -14.17
CA LYS A 137 -0.60 -4.10 -15.16
C LYS A 137 -1.23 -2.78 -14.75
N ALA A 138 -0.43 -1.84 -14.25
CA ALA A 138 -0.94 -0.53 -13.79
C ALA A 138 -1.73 0.23 -14.88
N ASN A 139 -1.37 0.06 -16.14
CA ASN A 139 -2.07 0.69 -17.27
C ASN A 139 -3.32 -0.08 -17.75
N ASN A 140 -3.78 -1.10 -17.01
CA ASN A 140 -4.99 -1.86 -17.35
C ASN A 140 -6.11 -1.56 -16.33
N PRO A 141 -7.01 -0.60 -16.62
CA PRO A 141 -8.11 -0.24 -15.72
C PRO A 141 -9.01 -1.43 -15.36
N GLU A 142 -9.27 -2.37 -16.28
CA GLU A 142 -10.14 -3.51 -16.02
C GLU A 142 -9.55 -4.46 -14.96
N ALA A 143 -8.24 -4.70 -15.03
CA ALA A 143 -7.52 -5.49 -14.03
C ALA A 143 -7.57 -4.82 -12.65
N LEU A 144 -7.44 -3.50 -12.60
CA LEU A 144 -7.52 -2.71 -11.36
C LEU A 144 -8.92 -2.76 -10.76
N LEU A 145 -9.95 -2.54 -11.57
CA LEU A 145 -11.34 -2.62 -11.13
C LEU A 145 -11.70 -4.02 -10.65
N THR A 146 -11.21 -5.07 -11.31
CA THR A 146 -11.40 -6.46 -10.89
C THR A 146 -10.73 -6.75 -9.55
N PHE A 147 -9.51 -6.25 -9.35
CA PHE A 147 -8.81 -6.38 -8.07
C PHE A 147 -9.52 -5.59 -6.96
N ALA A 148 -9.92 -4.35 -7.24
CA ALA A 148 -10.64 -3.48 -6.31
C ALA A 148 -11.97 -4.11 -5.88
N LYS A 149 -12.82 -4.55 -6.83
CA LYS A 149 -14.09 -5.23 -6.54
C LYS A 149 -13.94 -6.39 -5.55
N ARG A 150 -12.80 -7.07 -5.58
CA ARG A 150 -12.53 -8.23 -4.74
C ARG A 150 -11.98 -7.87 -3.36
N TRP A 151 -11.08 -6.89 -3.28
CA TRP A 151 -10.26 -6.69 -2.08
C TRP A 151 -10.36 -5.29 -1.45
N GLY A 152 -10.90 -4.29 -2.16
CA GLY A 152 -10.82 -2.90 -1.71
C GLY A 152 -11.90 -1.99 -2.29
N ALA A 153 -11.71 -0.69 -2.06
CA ALA A 153 -12.53 0.37 -2.64
C ALA A 153 -11.67 1.11 -3.66
N LEU A 154 -12.23 1.45 -4.82
CA LEU A 154 -11.56 2.33 -5.77
C LEU A 154 -12.56 3.38 -6.24
N ARG A 155 -12.14 4.65 -6.22
CA ARG A 155 -12.98 5.74 -6.71
C ARG A 155 -12.55 6.24 -8.09
N PRO A 156 -13.52 6.70 -8.90
CA PRO A 156 -13.22 7.51 -10.07
C PRO A 156 -12.62 8.86 -9.63
N MET A 157 -11.77 9.43 -10.49
CA MET A 157 -10.95 10.60 -10.20
C MET A 157 -11.75 11.90 -9.94
N SER A 158 -13.00 11.97 -10.40
CA SER A 158 -13.89 13.13 -10.25
C SER A 158 -14.47 13.29 -8.84
N ALA A 159 -14.57 12.21 -8.07
CA ALA A 159 -15.13 12.24 -6.72
C ALA A 159 -14.02 12.53 -5.71
N GLY A 160 -14.15 13.60 -4.91
CA GLY A 160 -13.15 13.98 -3.90
C GLY A 160 -12.72 12.86 -2.95
N TYR A 161 -11.60 13.07 -2.24
CA TYR A 161 -10.85 12.08 -1.42
C TYR A 161 -11.60 11.41 -0.25
N ARG A 162 -12.90 11.67 -0.08
CA ARG A 162 -13.68 11.26 1.10
C ARG A 162 -14.97 10.57 0.66
N LEU A 163 -15.15 9.32 1.08
CA LEU A 163 -16.44 8.63 1.03
C LEU A 163 -17.21 8.93 2.30
N PHE A 164 -18.40 9.48 2.12
CA PHE A 164 -19.39 9.65 3.17
C PHE A 164 -20.30 8.44 3.13
N VAL A 165 -20.32 7.66 4.21
CA VAL A 165 -21.26 6.56 4.41
C VAL A 165 -22.21 7.00 5.50
N GLU A 166 -23.45 7.30 5.11
CA GLU A 166 -24.50 7.64 6.07
C GLU A 166 -25.03 6.37 6.73
N ARG A 167 -25.03 6.38 8.05
CA ARG A 167 -25.73 5.42 8.91
C ARG A 167 -26.84 6.15 9.64
N LYS A 168 -27.81 5.39 10.17
CA LYS A 168 -28.95 5.94 10.94
C LYS A 168 -28.55 6.94 12.04
N THR A 169 -27.36 6.81 12.61
CA THR A 169 -26.90 7.61 13.75
C THR A 169 -25.61 8.42 13.50
N GLU A 170 -24.93 8.21 12.38
CA GLU A 170 -23.62 8.82 12.13
C GLU A 170 -23.27 8.85 10.63
N THR A 171 -22.50 9.85 10.21
CA THR A 171 -21.85 9.86 8.89
C THR A 171 -20.39 9.49 9.06
N LEU A 172 -19.98 8.38 8.47
CA LEU A 172 -18.59 7.94 8.48
C LEU A 172 -17.86 8.49 7.25
N ILE A 173 -16.67 9.06 7.48
CA ILE A 173 -15.81 9.60 6.43
C ILE A 173 -14.61 8.67 6.26
N PHE A 174 -14.51 8.03 5.10
CA PHE A 174 -13.38 7.16 4.76
C PHE A 174 -12.48 7.83 3.71
N PRO A 175 -11.16 7.87 3.91
CA PRO A 175 -10.24 8.16 2.81
C PRO A 175 -10.36 7.03 1.78
N ILE A 176 -10.47 7.37 0.51
CA ILE A 176 -10.43 6.39 -0.58
C ILE A 176 -9.39 6.80 -1.59
N GLU A 177 -8.59 5.82 -2.00
CA GLU A 177 -7.56 6.01 -3.00
C GLU A 177 -8.16 6.12 -4.42
N THR A 178 -7.53 6.94 -5.24
CA THR A 178 -7.87 7.09 -6.65
C THR A 178 -7.22 5.98 -7.50
N MET A 179 -7.69 5.84 -8.75
CA MET A 179 -7.03 5.00 -9.76
C MET A 179 -5.54 5.35 -9.92
N GLN A 180 -5.19 6.64 -9.91
CA GLN A 180 -3.82 7.10 -10.08
C GLN A 180 -2.94 6.73 -8.88
N ASP A 181 -3.48 6.82 -7.66
CA ASP A 181 -2.80 6.37 -6.45
C ASP A 181 -2.49 4.88 -6.56
N TRP A 182 -3.45 4.06 -6.97
CA TRP A 182 -3.25 2.62 -7.17
C TRP A 182 -2.22 2.31 -8.24
N GLN A 183 -2.25 3.02 -9.37
CA GLN A 183 -1.26 2.85 -10.43
C GLN A 183 0.16 3.12 -9.93
N LYS A 184 0.34 4.21 -9.18
CA LYS A 184 1.62 4.54 -8.54
C LYS A 184 2.03 3.47 -7.54
N GLU A 185 1.11 3.02 -6.69
CA GLU A 185 1.40 2.01 -5.67
C GLU A 185 1.68 0.63 -6.25
N ILE A 186 1.10 0.26 -7.38
CA ILE A 186 1.46 -0.98 -8.09
C ILE A 186 2.89 -0.93 -8.58
N GLN A 187 3.33 0.19 -9.15
CA GLN A 187 4.71 0.35 -9.61
C GLN A 187 5.69 0.32 -8.42
N ASN A 188 5.33 1.00 -7.31
CA ASN A 188 6.12 0.96 -6.08
C ASN A 188 6.24 -0.47 -5.54
N MET A 189 5.12 -1.19 -5.43
CA MET A 189 5.09 -2.57 -4.95
C MET A 189 5.88 -3.49 -5.89
N LYS A 190 5.70 -3.39 -7.22
CA LYS A 190 6.46 -4.18 -8.22
C LYS A 190 7.96 -3.96 -8.07
N ARG A 191 8.41 -2.72 -7.96
CA ARG A 191 9.82 -2.35 -7.73
C ARG A 191 10.36 -2.97 -6.46
N LEU A 192 9.65 -2.83 -5.34
CA LEU A 192 10.13 -3.32 -4.05
C LEU A 192 10.11 -4.85 -3.96
N VAL A 193 9.10 -5.52 -4.54
CA VAL A 193 9.05 -6.99 -4.65
C VAL A 193 10.21 -7.50 -5.50
N LYS A 194 10.58 -6.82 -6.59
CA LYS A 194 11.77 -7.17 -7.38
C LYS A 194 13.06 -6.95 -6.57
N LEU A 195 13.20 -5.82 -5.87
CA LEU A 195 14.35 -5.59 -4.97
C LEU A 195 14.48 -6.68 -3.91
N TRP A 196 13.36 -7.10 -3.33
CA TRP A 196 13.32 -8.19 -2.36
C TRP A 196 13.71 -9.54 -2.97
N GLY A 197 13.30 -9.83 -4.21
CA GLY A 197 13.77 -11.02 -4.94
C GLY A 197 15.28 -11.02 -5.15
N MET A 198 15.83 -9.91 -5.67
CA MET A 198 17.29 -9.75 -5.85
C MET A 198 18.04 -9.88 -4.53
N LEU A 199 17.49 -9.34 -3.43
CA LEU A 199 18.09 -9.46 -2.10
C LEU A 199 18.14 -10.92 -1.63
N LYS A 200 17.05 -11.68 -1.80
CA LYS A 200 17.01 -13.10 -1.46
C LYS A 200 18.02 -13.92 -2.25
N GLU A 201 18.10 -13.67 -3.55
CA GLU A 201 19.06 -14.35 -4.43
C GLU A 201 20.51 -14.03 -4.04
N ALA A 202 20.82 -12.77 -3.72
CA ALA A 202 22.15 -12.37 -3.27
C ALA A 202 22.52 -12.97 -1.91
N GLU A 203 21.55 -13.10 -0.99
CA GLU A 203 21.74 -13.75 0.32
C GLU A 203 21.92 -15.28 0.19
N GLU A 204 21.24 -15.92 -0.76
CA GLU A 204 21.34 -17.37 -1.01
C GLU A 204 22.60 -17.78 -1.78
N MET A 205 23.01 -16.98 -2.78
CA MET A 205 24.16 -17.28 -3.65
C MET A 205 25.47 -16.61 -3.21
N GLU A 206 25.45 -15.78 -2.17
CA GLU A 206 26.56 -14.91 -1.77
C GLU A 206 27.11 -14.06 -2.94
N TYR A 207 26.21 -13.67 -3.86
CA TYR A 207 26.57 -13.01 -5.11
C TYR A 207 25.61 -11.87 -5.46
N ASP A 208 26.12 -10.64 -5.48
CA ASP A 208 25.33 -9.40 -5.57
C ASP A 208 25.36 -8.72 -6.96
N LYS A 209 25.73 -9.46 -8.02
CA LYS A 209 25.92 -8.90 -9.38
C LYS A 209 24.68 -8.18 -9.91
N GLU A 210 23.48 -8.68 -9.62
CA GLU A 210 22.25 -8.01 -10.05
C GLU A 210 22.03 -6.72 -9.26
N LEU A 211 22.17 -6.74 -7.93
CA LEU A 211 22.08 -5.54 -7.10
C LEU A 211 23.10 -4.47 -7.53
N LYS A 212 24.32 -4.88 -7.89
CA LYS A 212 25.37 -3.96 -8.35
C LYS A 212 24.99 -3.14 -9.59
N GLN A 213 24.12 -3.66 -10.45
CA GLN A 213 23.65 -2.93 -11.64
C GLN A 213 22.63 -1.84 -11.28
N HIS A 214 21.99 -1.94 -10.11
CA HIS A 214 20.93 -1.05 -9.67
C HIS A 214 21.37 -0.01 -8.67
N PHE A 215 22.56 -0.14 -8.08
CA PHE A 215 23.04 0.80 -7.07
C PHE A 215 24.34 1.49 -7.50
N SER A 216 24.42 2.79 -7.25
CA SER A 216 25.64 3.58 -7.45
C SER A 216 25.94 4.48 -6.24
N TRP A 217 27.23 4.71 -5.97
CA TRP A 217 27.71 5.51 -4.84
C TRP A 217 28.24 6.84 -5.37
N ASP A 218 27.76 7.94 -4.81
CA ASP A 218 28.30 9.29 -5.01
C ASP A 218 29.07 9.70 -3.76
N LYS A 219 30.39 9.56 -3.81
CA LYS A 219 31.29 9.93 -2.70
C LYS A 219 31.29 11.43 -2.43
N ALA A 220 31.19 12.25 -3.48
CA ALA A 220 31.25 13.70 -3.35
C ALA A 220 30.04 14.23 -2.58
N ARG A 221 28.87 13.61 -2.77
CA ARG A 221 27.62 14.00 -2.10
C ARG A 221 27.26 13.13 -0.90
N LYS A 222 28.08 12.12 -0.57
CA LYS A 222 27.77 11.07 0.43
C LYS A 222 26.37 10.48 0.25
N ARG A 223 26.07 10.01 -0.96
CA ARG A 223 24.77 9.45 -1.33
C ARG A 223 24.91 8.09 -1.98
N ILE A 224 23.93 7.24 -1.73
CA ILE A 224 23.70 6.01 -2.50
C ILE A 224 22.49 6.30 -3.39
N TYR A 225 22.56 5.84 -4.64
CA TYR A 225 21.48 5.94 -5.62
C TYR A 225 21.01 4.53 -5.92
N TYR A 226 19.71 4.32 -5.87
CA TYR A 226 19.07 3.13 -6.43
C TYR A 226 18.34 3.54 -7.70
N GLU A 227 18.59 2.85 -8.80
CA GLU A 227 17.90 3.04 -10.07
C GLU A 227 17.17 1.76 -10.48
N TYR A 228 15.87 1.91 -10.71
CA TYR A 228 15.02 0.86 -11.23
C TYR A 228 14.33 1.34 -12.49
N VAL A 229 14.57 0.64 -13.60
CA VAL A 229 13.93 0.88 -14.88
C VAL A 229 12.80 -0.13 -15.06
N ALA A 230 11.55 0.35 -15.10
CA ALA A 230 10.39 -0.49 -15.36
C ALA A 230 10.27 -0.76 -16.88
N GLU A 231 9.83 -1.98 -17.24
CA GLU A 231 9.81 -2.51 -18.63
C GLU A 231 9.19 -1.59 -19.69
N ASN A 232 8.23 -0.72 -19.32
CA ASN A 232 7.42 0.02 -20.28
C ASN A 232 7.40 1.55 -20.07
N TRP A 233 8.14 2.08 -19.08
CA TRP A 233 8.11 3.51 -18.77
C TRP A 233 9.47 4.01 -18.27
N SER A 234 9.84 5.23 -18.69
CA SER A 234 11.08 5.93 -18.37
C SER A 234 11.13 6.52 -16.94
N TRP A 235 10.31 6.01 -16.02
CA TRP A 235 10.41 6.40 -14.62
C TRP A 235 11.60 5.68 -13.98
N SER A 236 12.76 6.35 -13.95
CA SER A 236 13.77 6.03 -12.97
C SER A 236 13.34 6.66 -11.65
N THR A 237 13.27 5.84 -10.60
CA THR A 237 13.13 6.33 -9.25
C THR A 237 14.52 6.36 -8.65
N THR A 238 14.99 7.56 -8.33
CA THR A 238 16.23 7.74 -7.57
C THR A 238 15.87 7.87 -6.11
N VAL A 239 16.27 6.91 -5.30
CA VAL A 239 16.21 7.05 -3.85
C VAL A 239 17.57 7.51 -3.35
N THR A 240 17.58 8.62 -2.62
CA THR A 240 18.81 9.16 -2.00
C THR A 240 18.84 8.82 -0.53
N PHE A 241 20.04 8.46 -0.09
CA PHE A 241 20.33 8.17 1.31
C PHE A 241 20.91 9.45 1.92
N ASN A 242 20.54 9.77 3.16
CA ASN A 242 21.14 10.90 3.86
C ASN A 242 22.56 10.53 4.33
N GLU A 243 23.31 11.52 4.83
CA GLU A 243 24.71 11.34 5.23
C GLU A 243 24.90 10.29 6.34
N ILE A 244 23.99 10.25 7.32
CA ILE A 244 24.02 9.27 8.42
C ILE A 244 23.80 7.86 7.88
N GLU A 245 22.84 7.72 6.95
CA GLU A 245 22.55 6.45 6.28
C GLU A 245 23.75 5.98 5.45
N TYR A 246 24.41 6.90 4.72
CA TYR A 246 25.61 6.62 3.93
C TYR A 246 26.76 6.09 4.81
N GLU A 247 27.00 6.72 5.95
CA GLU A 247 28.10 6.32 6.85
C GLU A 247 27.84 4.96 7.53
N SER A 248 26.58 4.56 7.67
CA SER A 248 26.21 3.26 8.24
C SER A 248 26.35 2.07 7.27
N ILE A 249 26.46 2.33 5.97
CA ILE A 249 26.51 1.30 4.92
C ILE A 249 27.88 1.34 4.27
N ARG A 250 28.65 0.25 4.40
CA ARG A 250 29.98 0.15 3.80
C ARG A 250 29.89 0.31 2.28
N GLU A 251 30.81 1.08 1.71
CA GLU A 251 30.89 1.23 0.26
C GLU A 251 31.06 -0.13 -0.42
N GLY A 252 30.23 -0.40 -1.44
CA GLY A 252 30.20 -1.68 -2.14
C GLY A 252 29.41 -2.78 -1.43
N ASP A 253 28.79 -2.51 -0.27
CA ASP A 253 27.86 -3.44 0.38
C ASP A 253 26.45 -3.25 -0.19
N TYR A 254 26.25 -3.84 -1.37
CA TYR A 254 24.99 -3.76 -2.12
C TYR A 254 23.83 -4.45 -1.38
N VAL A 255 24.11 -5.51 -0.62
CA VAL A 255 23.12 -6.24 0.18
C VAL A 255 22.62 -5.36 1.34
N ALA A 256 23.52 -4.71 2.08
CA ALA A 256 23.12 -3.79 3.14
C ALA A 256 22.34 -2.58 2.60
N ALA A 257 22.78 -2.01 1.46
CA ALA A 257 22.06 -0.91 0.80
C ALA A 257 20.64 -1.31 0.38
N ALA A 258 20.47 -2.48 -0.22
CA ALA A 258 19.18 -3.02 -0.63
C ALA A 258 18.25 -3.29 0.56
N ARG A 259 18.77 -3.92 1.63
CA ARG A 259 18.02 -4.19 2.86
C ARG A 259 17.54 -2.89 3.51
N TYR A 260 18.43 -1.90 3.61
CA TYR A 260 18.09 -0.60 4.18
C TYR A 260 17.00 0.10 3.37
N LEU A 261 17.15 0.16 2.04
CA LEU A 261 16.17 0.76 1.15
C LEU A 261 14.79 0.11 1.30
N LEU A 262 14.75 -1.21 1.29
CA LEU A 262 13.51 -1.97 1.42
C LEU A 262 12.81 -1.67 2.76
N MET A 263 13.58 -1.67 3.87
CA MET A 263 13.07 -1.29 5.19
C MET A 263 12.52 0.14 5.20
N LYS A 264 13.28 1.11 4.68
CA LYS A 264 12.91 2.53 4.65
C LYS A 264 11.61 2.75 3.89
N GLU A 265 11.48 2.16 2.71
CA GLU A 265 10.30 2.30 1.85
C GLU A 265 9.07 1.63 2.46
N ILE A 266 9.21 0.42 3.02
CA ILE A 266 8.10 -0.26 3.71
C ILE A 266 7.64 0.56 4.92
N ASN A 267 8.57 1.05 5.74
CA ASN A 267 8.24 1.87 6.91
C ASN A 267 7.55 3.18 6.52
N PHE A 268 8.05 3.84 5.47
CA PHE A 268 7.41 5.03 4.91
C PHE A 268 5.97 4.70 4.48
N LYS A 269 5.76 3.62 3.75
CA LYS A 269 4.44 3.21 3.26
C LYS A 269 3.48 2.80 4.36
N LEU A 270 3.95 2.16 5.43
CA LEU A 270 3.16 1.86 6.63
C LEU A 270 2.83 3.12 7.45
N SER A 271 3.67 4.15 7.39
CA SER A 271 3.38 5.45 8.02
C SER A 271 2.30 6.23 7.26
N GLU A 272 2.30 6.17 5.93
CA GLU A 272 1.25 6.72 5.06
C GLU A 272 -0.06 5.91 5.21
N ASN A 273 0.05 4.58 5.24
CA ASN A 273 -1.06 3.65 5.26
C ASN A 273 -1.14 2.93 6.61
N LYS A 274 -1.68 3.65 7.60
CA LYS A 274 -1.65 3.26 9.01
C LYS A 274 -2.13 1.83 9.25
N VAL A 275 -1.36 1.09 10.04
CA VAL A 275 -1.72 -0.19 10.62
C VAL A 275 -1.76 -0.04 12.14
N ARG A 276 -2.90 -0.37 12.76
CA ARG A 276 -3.11 -0.28 14.20
C ARG A 276 -2.95 -1.66 14.81
N PHE A 277 -2.19 -1.77 15.89
CA PHE A 277 -2.18 -2.99 16.70
C PHE A 277 -3.27 -2.89 17.76
N GLN A 278 -4.21 -3.83 17.73
CA GLN A 278 -5.37 -3.84 18.61
C GLN A 278 -5.49 -5.21 19.28
N LEU A 279 -5.93 -5.21 20.53
CA LEU A 279 -6.33 -6.44 21.21
C LEU A 279 -7.81 -6.69 20.92
N LEU A 280 -8.12 -7.71 20.14
CA LEU A 280 -9.49 -8.06 19.74
C LEU A 280 -9.92 -9.38 20.39
N TRP A 281 -11.21 -9.50 20.68
CA TRP A 281 -11.77 -10.72 21.27
C TRP A 281 -12.01 -11.79 20.20
N ASP A 282 -11.28 -12.90 20.28
CA ASP A 282 -11.50 -14.09 19.45
C ASP A 282 -12.68 -14.87 20.03
N ARG A 283 -13.86 -14.75 19.40
CA ARG A 283 -15.09 -15.44 19.84
C ARG A 283 -14.94 -16.97 19.85
N LYS A 284 -14.18 -17.54 18.91
CA LYS A 284 -14.01 -19.00 18.78
C LYS A 284 -13.16 -19.55 19.92
N LYS A 285 -12.10 -18.83 20.31
CA LYS A 285 -11.18 -19.25 21.37
C LYS A 285 -11.46 -18.61 22.74
N ARG A 286 -12.46 -17.73 22.82
CA ARG A 286 -12.87 -17.00 24.04
C ARG A 286 -11.70 -16.31 24.74
N ASN A 287 -10.80 -15.71 23.97
CA ASN A 287 -9.67 -14.97 24.51
C ASN A 287 -9.35 -13.73 23.69
N ALA A 288 -8.65 -12.78 24.33
CA ALA A 288 -8.18 -11.58 23.68
C ALA A 288 -6.86 -11.88 22.94
N LYS A 289 -6.73 -11.41 21.70
CA LYS A 289 -5.55 -11.62 20.86
C LYS A 289 -5.07 -10.34 20.19
N PRO A 290 -3.75 -10.15 20.04
CA PRO A 290 -3.23 -9.04 19.27
C PRO A 290 -3.51 -9.26 17.78
N HIS A 291 -4.06 -8.24 17.12
CA HIS A 291 -4.25 -8.21 15.68
C HIS A 291 -3.67 -6.92 15.10
N ALA A 292 -3.04 -7.03 13.93
CA ALA A 292 -2.75 -5.88 13.08
C ALA A 292 -4.01 -5.54 12.28
N VAL A 293 -4.47 -4.30 12.38
CA VAL A 293 -5.69 -3.80 11.74
C VAL A 293 -5.30 -2.64 10.84
N ALA A 294 -5.23 -2.89 9.54
CA ALA A 294 -4.95 -1.86 8.55
C ALA A 294 -6.15 -0.92 8.39
N VAL A 295 -5.89 0.38 8.22
CA VAL A 295 -6.94 1.38 7.96
C VAL A 295 -7.46 1.29 6.53
N ASN A 296 -6.64 0.82 5.59
CA ASN A 296 -6.98 0.64 4.18
C ASN A 296 -6.28 -0.61 3.60
N LEU A 297 -6.62 -0.97 2.36
CA LEU A 297 -6.06 -2.14 1.68
C LEU A 297 -4.55 -2.00 1.43
N LEU A 298 -4.07 -0.80 1.09
CA LEU A 298 -2.64 -0.55 0.91
C LEU A 298 -1.85 -0.85 2.19
N GLY A 299 -2.32 -0.39 3.35
CA GLY A 299 -1.70 -0.68 4.64
C GLY A 299 -1.68 -2.17 4.93
N ALA A 300 -2.74 -2.90 4.57
CA ALA A 300 -2.77 -4.35 4.69
C ALA A 300 -1.72 -5.02 3.80
N MET A 301 -1.61 -4.63 2.53
CA MET A 301 -0.64 -5.21 1.60
C MET A 301 0.81 -4.89 1.99
N TYR A 302 1.10 -3.64 2.38
CA TYR A 302 2.44 -3.28 2.87
C TYR A 302 2.78 -3.98 4.19
N TYR A 303 1.79 -4.25 5.04
CA TYR A 303 2.01 -5.05 6.25
C TYR A 303 2.28 -6.52 5.93
N GLN A 304 1.56 -7.12 4.98
CA GLN A 304 1.90 -8.46 4.49
C GLN A 304 3.31 -8.50 3.91
N PHE A 305 3.71 -7.47 3.18
CA PHE A 305 5.04 -7.40 2.62
C PHE A 305 6.10 -7.20 3.71
N TYR A 306 5.84 -6.38 4.72
CA TYR A 306 6.65 -6.29 5.93
C TYR A 306 6.82 -7.65 6.61
N GLU A 307 5.73 -8.39 6.82
CA GLU A 307 5.78 -9.75 7.38
C GLU A 307 6.55 -10.70 6.46
N ALA A 308 6.47 -10.55 5.13
CA ALA A 308 7.24 -11.35 4.18
C ALA A 308 8.74 -11.04 4.19
N VAL A 309 9.13 -9.80 4.50
CA VAL A 309 10.53 -9.40 4.66
C VAL A 309 11.07 -9.84 6.03
N ARG A 310 10.25 -9.73 7.09
CA ARG A 310 10.63 -10.12 8.46
C ARG A 310 10.64 -11.63 8.64
N ASP A 311 9.54 -12.28 8.29
CA ASP A 311 9.37 -13.71 8.48
C ASP A 311 10.10 -14.44 7.35
N LYS A 312 10.78 -15.53 7.69
CA LYS A 312 11.32 -16.48 6.70
C LYS A 312 10.21 -17.28 5.98
N ARG A 313 8.99 -16.73 5.85
CA ARG A 313 7.92 -17.38 5.10
C ARG A 313 8.36 -17.50 3.66
N HIS A 314 8.24 -18.71 3.14
CA HIS A 314 8.46 -18.95 1.73
C HIS A 314 7.15 -18.68 1.02
N PHE A 315 7.21 -17.90 -0.04
CA PHE A 315 6.07 -17.68 -0.91
C PHE A 315 6.38 -18.37 -2.22
N LYS A 316 5.47 -19.23 -2.66
CA LYS A 316 5.64 -19.98 -3.90
C LYS A 316 4.43 -19.80 -4.78
N GLN A 317 4.69 -19.77 -6.09
CA GLN A 317 3.64 -19.75 -7.08
C GLN A 317 3.28 -21.20 -7.45
N CYS A 318 2.00 -21.54 -7.41
CA CYS A 318 1.53 -22.85 -7.83
C CYS A 318 1.79 -23.02 -9.34
N ILE A 319 2.51 -24.08 -9.72
CA ILE A 319 2.83 -24.36 -11.13
C ILE A 319 1.59 -24.66 -11.99
N VAL A 320 0.47 -25.06 -11.38
CA VAL A 320 -0.76 -25.40 -12.11
C VAL A 320 -1.64 -24.19 -12.38
N CYS A 321 -1.89 -23.36 -11.35
CA CYS A 321 -2.86 -22.26 -11.43
C CYS A 321 -2.21 -20.87 -11.37
N GLY A 322 -0.90 -20.79 -11.18
CA GLY A 322 -0.15 -19.53 -11.15
C GLY A 322 -0.44 -18.65 -9.93
N LYS A 323 -1.26 -19.08 -8.97
CA LYS A 323 -1.55 -18.30 -7.76
C LYS A 323 -0.46 -18.48 -6.71
N TRP A 324 -0.19 -17.42 -5.95
CA TRP A 324 0.77 -17.43 -4.85
C TRP A 324 0.17 -18.05 -3.58
N GLU A 325 1.01 -18.72 -2.81
CA GLU A 325 0.68 -19.30 -1.50
C GLU A 325 1.84 -19.06 -0.52
N ALA A 326 1.50 -18.87 0.75
CA ALA A 326 2.48 -18.91 1.83
C ALA A 326 2.71 -20.38 2.22
N VAL A 327 3.96 -20.84 2.17
CA VAL A 327 4.28 -22.25 2.31
C VAL A 327 5.34 -22.46 3.38
N ASP A 328 5.12 -23.47 4.21
CA ASP A 328 6.11 -23.89 5.22
C ASP A 328 7.11 -24.91 4.67
N ARG A 329 6.80 -25.53 3.52
CA ARG A 329 7.59 -26.63 2.95
C ARG A 329 8.39 -26.16 1.75
N ALA A 330 9.70 -26.36 1.80
CA ALA A 330 10.60 -26.14 0.67
C ALA A 330 10.22 -26.98 -0.57
N THR A 331 9.57 -28.13 -0.39
CA THR A 331 9.12 -29.00 -1.50
C THR A 331 7.73 -28.68 -2.05
N TRP A 332 7.07 -27.64 -1.55
CA TRP A 332 5.75 -27.24 -2.07
C TRP A 332 5.83 -26.80 -3.53
N ARG A 333 4.86 -27.25 -4.34
CA ARG A 333 4.79 -27.00 -5.80
C ARG A 333 3.41 -26.52 -6.28
N TYR A 334 2.34 -26.97 -5.64
CA TYR A 334 0.97 -26.66 -6.05
C TYR A 334 -0.02 -26.72 -4.88
N HIS A 335 -1.16 -26.04 -5.02
CA HIS A 335 -2.24 -26.12 -4.05
C HIS A 335 -2.82 -27.54 -3.99
N PRO A 336 -3.33 -28.00 -2.83
CA PRO A 336 -3.97 -29.32 -2.71
C PRO A 336 -5.07 -29.57 -3.75
N SER A 337 -5.90 -28.56 -4.04
CA SER A 337 -6.95 -28.62 -5.07
C SER A 337 -6.41 -28.73 -6.50
N CYS A 338 -5.18 -28.29 -6.75
CA CYS A 338 -4.52 -28.41 -8.05
C CYS A 338 -3.79 -29.75 -8.26
N GLY A 339 -3.68 -30.59 -7.22
CA GLY A 339 -2.86 -31.80 -7.27
C GLY A 339 -3.37 -32.87 -8.24
N SER A 340 -4.69 -33.03 -8.39
CA SER A 340 -5.28 -33.95 -9.37
C SER A 340 -4.99 -33.52 -10.80
N THR A 341 -5.13 -32.22 -11.09
CA THR A 341 -4.79 -31.62 -12.39
C THR A 341 -3.31 -31.82 -12.70
N TYR A 342 -2.42 -31.57 -11.74
CA TYR A 342 -0.98 -31.79 -11.91
C TYR A 342 -0.67 -33.26 -12.25
N ARG A 343 -1.18 -34.22 -11.46
CA ARG A 343 -0.94 -35.65 -11.71
C ARG A 343 -1.48 -36.12 -13.06
N SER A 344 -2.64 -35.61 -13.47
CA SER A 344 -3.22 -35.89 -14.79
C SER A 344 -2.35 -35.33 -15.92
N ARG A 345 -1.85 -34.09 -15.76
CA ARG A 345 -0.92 -33.46 -16.72
C ARG A 345 0.43 -34.20 -16.78
N LYS A 346 1.05 -34.54 -15.64
CA LYS A 346 2.28 -35.37 -15.57
C LYS A 346 2.09 -36.70 -16.32
N ARG A 347 1.00 -37.42 -16.06
CA ARG A 347 0.70 -38.71 -16.73
C ARG A 347 0.57 -38.54 -18.25
N ARG A 348 -0.19 -37.54 -18.72
CA ARG A 348 -0.36 -37.27 -20.15
C ARG A 348 0.95 -36.84 -20.83
N GLY A 349 1.78 -36.06 -20.13
CA GLY A 349 3.11 -35.67 -20.60
C GLY A 349 4.02 -36.89 -20.81
N ILE A 350 4.09 -37.79 -19.82
CA ILE A 350 4.88 -39.04 -19.91
C ILE A 350 4.39 -39.92 -21.07
N GLU A 351 3.07 -40.09 -21.23
CA GLU A 351 2.49 -40.86 -22.33
C GLU A 351 2.81 -40.24 -23.70
N ALA A 352 2.77 -38.91 -23.81
CA ALA A 352 3.13 -38.18 -25.03
C ALA A 352 4.61 -38.36 -25.39
N ILE A 353 5.51 -38.39 -24.39
CA ILE A 353 6.94 -38.66 -24.61
C ILE A 353 7.15 -40.11 -25.07
N ARG A 354 6.56 -41.08 -24.37
CA ARG A 354 6.69 -42.51 -24.71
C ARG A 354 6.14 -42.86 -26.09
N SER A 355 5.12 -42.15 -26.54
CA SER A 355 4.54 -42.29 -27.88
C SER A 355 5.27 -41.48 -28.96
N GLY A 356 6.34 -40.75 -28.62
CA GLY A 356 7.09 -39.91 -29.55
C GLY A 356 6.34 -38.66 -30.03
N LYS A 357 5.20 -38.32 -29.41
CA LYS A 357 4.37 -37.15 -29.79
C LYS A 357 4.94 -35.83 -29.30
N LYS A 358 5.69 -35.86 -28.20
CA LYS A 358 6.33 -34.68 -27.60
C LYS A 358 7.73 -35.01 -27.12
N THR A 359 8.62 -34.02 -27.15
CA THR A 359 9.94 -34.13 -26.50
C THR A 359 9.85 -33.85 -25.00
N VAL A 360 10.92 -34.16 -24.27
CA VAL A 360 11.02 -33.87 -22.83
C VAL A 360 10.91 -32.37 -22.57
N GLU A 361 11.55 -31.56 -23.40
CA GLU A 361 11.58 -30.10 -23.31
C GLU A 361 10.18 -29.50 -23.52
N GLN A 362 9.43 -30.00 -24.51
CA GLN A 362 8.06 -29.55 -24.77
C GLN A 362 7.13 -29.83 -23.59
N VAL A 363 7.29 -30.98 -22.94
CA VAL A 363 6.50 -31.31 -21.75
C VAL A 363 6.94 -30.48 -20.54
N ALA A 364 8.25 -30.25 -20.38
CA ALA A 364 8.79 -29.42 -19.31
C ALA A 364 8.24 -27.98 -19.41
N GLU A 365 8.28 -27.41 -20.61
CA GLU A 365 7.73 -26.08 -20.91
C GLU A 365 6.22 -26.02 -20.65
N GLU A 366 5.44 -26.99 -21.16
CA GLU A 366 3.98 -27.03 -20.96
C GLU A 366 3.58 -27.11 -19.48
N LEU A 367 4.38 -27.79 -18.67
CA LEU A 367 4.11 -28.01 -17.24
C LEU A 367 4.76 -26.95 -16.34
N GLY A 368 5.63 -26.11 -16.87
CA GLY A 368 6.41 -25.15 -16.09
C GLY A 368 7.32 -25.81 -15.07
N VAL A 369 7.95 -26.94 -15.45
CA VAL A 369 8.92 -27.67 -14.62
C VAL A 369 10.26 -27.74 -15.33
N ALA A 370 11.33 -28.07 -14.60
CA ALA A 370 12.66 -28.21 -15.17
C ALA A 370 12.79 -29.53 -15.98
N VAL A 371 13.65 -29.53 -17.00
CA VAL A 371 13.81 -30.66 -17.95
C VAL A 371 14.32 -31.92 -17.25
N ASP A 372 15.28 -31.76 -16.34
CA ASP A 372 15.83 -32.80 -15.47
C ASP A 372 14.74 -33.49 -14.66
N GLU A 373 13.77 -32.73 -14.15
CA GLU A 373 12.64 -33.29 -13.42
C GLU A 373 11.74 -34.16 -14.31
N VAL A 374 11.51 -33.77 -15.57
CA VAL A 374 10.74 -34.59 -16.51
C VAL A 374 11.51 -35.86 -16.88
N GLN A 375 12.84 -35.78 -17.00
CA GLN A 375 13.69 -36.96 -17.21
C GLN A 375 13.59 -37.94 -16.02
N MET A 376 13.67 -37.43 -14.79
CA MET A 376 13.49 -38.25 -13.58
C MET A 376 12.16 -39.00 -13.57
N TRP A 377 11.06 -38.40 -14.08
CA TRP A 377 9.77 -39.09 -14.15
C TRP A 377 9.76 -40.29 -15.11
N LEU A 378 10.63 -40.30 -16.13
CA LEU A 378 10.76 -41.42 -17.05
C LEU A 378 11.59 -42.55 -16.43
N GLU A 379 12.51 -42.20 -15.53
CA GLU A 379 13.39 -43.13 -14.80
C GLU A 379 12.73 -43.74 -13.56
N GLU A 380 11.74 -43.07 -12.96
CA GLU A 380 10.85 -43.62 -11.93
C GLU A 380 10.14 -44.86 -12.51
N LYS A 381 10.76 -46.04 -12.33
CA LYS A 381 10.17 -47.33 -12.69
C LYS A 381 8.84 -47.47 -11.95
N ASN A 382 7.76 -47.62 -12.72
CA ASN A 382 6.42 -47.96 -12.23
C ASN A 382 6.44 -49.25 -11.41
#